data_AF-A0A1N6YVQ6-F1
#
_entry.id   AF-A0A1N6YVQ6-F1
#
_cell.length_a   1.000
_cell.length_b   1.000
_cell.length_c   1.000
_cell.angle_alpha   90.00
_cell.angle_beta   90.00
_cell.angle_gamma   90.00
#
_symmetry.space_group_name_H-M   'P 1'
#
loop_
_entity.id
_entity.type
_entity.pdbx_description
1 polymer ?
#
loop_
_entity_poly.entity_id
_entity_poly.type
_entity_poly.pdbx_seq_one_letter_code
_entity_poly.pdbx_strand_id
1 'polypeptide(L)'
;MPTPLTLPGICWPLQASTGDLGAATPHITGHFRAGAGMDAVSVCDILPAGKFRNGAARHWCRTHQCYWGARADLAGWQATGHMRCRQHASPMGYLLYPELFDPMQFHATTLRLGPEGSLQLRARADDGGALYARDAAAVAIDCRALPGLFHPDIVQLNIPPPAAQAYAAALRAGAPLGCSDCACCGHPHLDLGSFALAPHRRHSCGHCGHDASYSPVAIVSSPLWRLRAFALRQPRRIAQWF
;
A
#
# COMPACT_ATOMS: atom_id res chain seq x y z
N MET A 1 4.86 3.07 -28.75
CA MET A 1 5.19 2.65 -27.36
C MET A 1 4.98 1.14 -27.29
N PRO A 2 5.84 0.39 -26.59
CA PRO A 2 5.57 -1.04 -26.36
C PRO A 2 4.18 -1.21 -25.71
N THR A 3 3.52 -2.34 -25.94
CA THR A 3 2.24 -2.65 -25.30
C THR A 3 2.46 -2.86 -23.79
N PRO A 4 1.59 -2.32 -22.90
CA PRO A 4 1.75 -2.56 -21.47
C PRO A 4 1.52 -4.03 -21.15
N LEU A 5 2.29 -4.56 -20.20
CA LEU A 5 2.18 -5.93 -19.72
C LEU A 5 1.41 -5.96 -18.41
N THR A 6 0.57 -6.97 -18.23
CA THR A 6 -0.07 -7.28 -16.95
C THR A 6 0.66 -8.46 -16.32
N LEU A 7 1.37 -8.21 -15.22
CA LEU A 7 2.23 -9.20 -14.57
C LEU A 7 1.94 -9.22 -13.07
N PRO A 8 2.15 -10.35 -12.37
CA PRO A 8 2.20 -10.36 -10.92
C PRO A 8 3.23 -9.34 -10.42
N GLY A 9 2.85 -8.46 -9.50
CA GLY A 9 3.75 -7.41 -9.05
C GLY A 9 3.18 -6.49 -7.98
N ILE A 10 4.09 -5.71 -7.41
CA ILE A 10 3.79 -4.58 -6.54
C ILE A 10 4.26 -3.33 -7.27
N CYS A 11 3.44 -2.30 -7.33
CA CYS A 11 3.82 -0.99 -7.85
C CYS A 11 3.42 0.08 -6.84
N TRP A 12 4.26 1.10 -6.66
CA TRP A 12 3.98 2.20 -5.74
C TRP A 12 4.46 3.55 -6.30
N PRO A 13 3.66 4.61 -6.11
CA PRO A 13 4.09 5.96 -6.45
C PRO A 13 5.20 6.44 -5.52
N LEU A 14 6.12 7.24 -6.05
CA LEU A 14 7.27 7.75 -5.28
C LEU A 14 6.95 8.98 -4.43
N GLN A 15 5.84 9.67 -4.72
CA GLN A 15 5.51 10.98 -4.13
C GLN A 15 4.12 11.01 -3.47
N ALA A 16 3.57 9.86 -3.10
CA ALA A 16 2.23 9.82 -2.52
C ALA A 16 2.22 10.15 -1.02
N SER A 17 1.18 10.87 -0.60
CA SER A 17 0.85 11.15 0.81
C SER A 17 -0.16 10.17 1.41
N THR A 18 -0.70 9.27 0.61
CA THR A 18 -1.58 8.16 1.03
C THR A 18 -1.18 6.93 0.25
N GLY A 19 -1.34 5.72 0.78
CA GLY A 19 -1.05 4.49 0.05
C GLY A 19 -2.23 3.54 -0.10
N ASP A 20 -2.21 2.73 -1.15
CA ASP A 20 -3.01 1.50 -1.27
C ASP A 20 -2.10 0.29 -1.10
N LEU A 21 -2.19 -0.35 0.07
CA LEU A 21 -1.49 -1.60 0.36
C LEU A 21 -2.37 -2.81 0.01
N GLY A 22 -3.69 -2.64 0.01
CA GLY A 22 -4.65 -3.74 -0.12
C GLY A 22 -4.94 -4.02 -1.58
N ALA A 23 -4.39 -5.11 -2.10
CA ALA A 23 -4.61 -5.51 -3.48
C ALA A 23 -5.72 -6.57 -3.57
N ALA A 24 -6.71 -6.29 -4.43
CA ALA A 24 -7.74 -7.27 -4.80
C ALA A 24 -7.23 -8.31 -5.81
N THR A 25 -6.14 -7.98 -6.52
CA THR A 25 -5.45 -8.91 -7.43
C THR A 25 -3.94 -8.76 -7.24
N PRO A 26 -3.15 -9.81 -7.50
CA PRO A 26 -1.70 -9.73 -7.39
C PRO A 26 -1.02 -9.07 -8.61
N HIS A 27 -1.78 -8.53 -9.56
CA HIS A 27 -1.26 -8.07 -10.85
C HIS A 27 -1.17 -6.54 -10.94
N ILE A 28 -0.16 -6.07 -11.67
CA ILE A 28 0.02 -4.68 -12.08
C ILE A 28 0.17 -4.60 -13.60
N THR A 29 -0.31 -3.49 -14.18
CA THR A 29 -0.23 -3.25 -15.63
C THR A 29 0.66 -2.05 -15.93
N GLY A 30 1.66 -2.23 -16.78
CA GLY A 30 2.59 -1.14 -17.12
C GLY A 30 3.74 -1.55 -18.04
N HIS A 31 4.73 -0.68 -18.11
CA HIS A 31 6.00 -0.93 -18.76
C HIS A 31 7.09 -1.10 -17.71
N PHE A 32 7.83 -2.20 -17.81
CA PHE A 32 8.84 -2.61 -16.84
C PHE A 32 10.13 -2.92 -17.60
N ARG A 33 11.28 -2.52 -17.06
CA ARG A 33 12.59 -2.76 -17.69
C ARG A 33 13.32 -3.96 -17.11
N ALA A 34 13.00 -4.33 -15.88
CA ALA A 34 13.64 -5.43 -15.14
C ALA A 34 12.62 -6.11 -14.22
N GLY A 35 13.08 -7.04 -13.36
CA GLY A 35 12.24 -7.66 -12.33
C GLY A 35 11.91 -6.72 -11.16
N ALA A 36 12.65 -5.63 -10.98
CA ALA A 36 12.41 -4.61 -9.98
C ALA A 36 13.06 -3.29 -10.43
N GLY A 37 12.58 -2.16 -9.92
CA GLY A 37 13.16 -0.86 -10.23
C GLY A 37 12.34 0.31 -9.74
N MET A 38 12.72 1.51 -10.19
CA MET A 38 12.09 2.78 -9.83
C MET A 38 11.65 3.56 -11.07
N ASP A 39 11.54 2.88 -12.21
CA ASP A 39 11.29 3.45 -13.54
C ASP A 39 10.08 2.81 -14.24
N ALA A 40 9.19 2.16 -13.49
CA ALA A 40 7.94 1.65 -14.05
C ALA A 40 7.07 2.81 -14.52
N VAL A 41 6.40 2.61 -15.66
CA VAL A 41 5.31 3.46 -16.13
C VAL A 41 4.04 2.62 -16.12
N SER A 42 3.23 2.78 -15.08
CA SER A 42 1.99 2.00 -14.89
C SER A 42 0.78 2.70 -15.49
N VAL A 43 -0.17 1.89 -15.96
CA VAL A 43 -1.42 2.41 -16.52
C VAL A 43 -2.29 2.99 -15.41
N CYS A 44 -2.98 4.09 -15.69
CA CYS A 44 -3.93 4.69 -14.75
C CYS A 44 -5.15 3.77 -14.57
N ASP A 45 -5.41 3.35 -13.33
CA ASP A 45 -6.71 2.84 -12.89
C ASP A 45 -7.49 4.01 -12.27
N ILE A 46 -8.47 4.57 -12.99
CA ILE A 46 -9.24 5.75 -12.56
C ILE A 46 -10.68 5.35 -12.27
N LEU A 47 -11.14 5.67 -11.06
CA LEU A 47 -12.49 5.41 -10.61
C LEU A 47 -13.19 6.68 -10.07
N PRO A 48 -14.53 6.72 -10.01
CA PRO A 48 -15.25 7.81 -9.37
C PRO A 48 -14.93 7.94 -7.88
N ALA A 49 -14.77 9.17 -7.39
CA ALA A 49 -14.42 9.49 -5.99
C ALA A 49 -15.25 10.67 -5.43
N GLY A 50 -16.50 10.77 -5.88
CA GLY A 50 -17.46 11.78 -5.43
C GLY A 50 -17.35 13.11 -6.18
N LYS A 51 -17.47 14.22 -5.45
CA LYS A 51 -17.43 15.58 -6.02
C LYS A 51 -16.42 16.46 -5.29
N PHE A 52 -15.84 17.41 -6.01
CA PHE A 52 -15.08 18.51 -5.42
C PHE A 52 -16.02 19.49 -4.71
N ARG A 53 -15.46 20.42 -3.92
CA ARG A 53 -16.21 21.46 -3.20
C ARG A 53 -17.04 22.37 -4.13
N ASN A 54 -16.61 22.53 -5.37
CA ASN A 54 -17.33 23.28 -6.41
C ASN A 54 -18.41 22.45 -7.12
N GLY A 55 -18.70 21.23 -6.66
CA GLY A 55 -19.70 20.34 -7.24
C GLY A 55 -19.24 19.52 -8.45
N ALA A 56 -18.04 19.79 -9.00
CA ALA A 56 -17.51 19.04 -10.13
C ALA A 56 -17.22 17.58 -9.78
N ALA A 57 -17.38 16.68 -10.74
CA ALA A 57 -17.05 15.26 -10.54
C ALA A 57 -15.56 15.09 -10.22
N ARG A 58 -15.30 14.32 -9.16
CA ARG A 58 -13.95 13.97 -8.71
C ARG A 58 -13.71 12.50 -8.95
N HIS A 59 -12.55 12.19 -9.49
CA HIS A 59 -12.09 10.82 -9.71
C HIS A 59 -10.79 10.58 -8.95
N TRP A 60 -10.46 9.32 -8.72
CA TRP A 60 -9.26 8.88 -8.05
C TRP A 60 -8.50 7.92 -8.94
N CYS A 61 -7.21 8.20 -9.15
CA CYS A 61 -6.32 7.22 -9.75
C CYS A 61 -5.76 6.32 -8.65
N ARG A 62 -6.21 5.05 -8.59
CA ARG A 62 -5.74 4.06 -7.62
C ARG A 62 -4.26 3.74 -7.79
N THR A 63 -3.79 3.65 -9.04
CA THR A 63 -2.37 3.40 -9.37
C THR A 63 -1.44 4.48 -8.84
N HIS A 64 -1.74 5.75 -9.14
CA HIS A 64 -0.84 6.87 -8.85
C HIS A 64 -1.24 7.66 -7.60
N GLN A 65 -2.31 7.22 -6.93
CA GLN A 65 -2.84 7.76 -5.68
C GLN A 65 -3.01 9.29 -5.72
N CYS A 66 -3.73 9.76 -6.74
CA CYS A 66 -4.03 11.19 -6.88
C CYS A 66 -5.41 11.44 -7.49
N TYR A 67 -5.97 12.61 -7.18
CA TYR A 67 -7.24 13.05 -7.74
C TYR A 67 -7.11 13.43 -9.21
N TRP A 68 -8.19 13.20 -9.94
CA TRP A 68 -8.42 13.64 -11.31
C TRP A 68 -9.77 14.36 -11.39
N GLY A 69 -9.83 15.36 -12.27
CA GLY A 69 -11.06 16.12 -12.58
C GLY A 69 -10.89 17.63 -12.39
N ALA A 70 -9.66 18.12 -12.23
CA ALA A 70 -9.37 19.54 -12.31
C ALA A 70 -9.50 20.04 -13.77
N ARG A 71 -9.53 21.36 -13.97
CA ARG A 71 -9.62 21.96 -15.32
C ARG A 71 -8.52 21.49 -16.27
N ALA A 72 -7.29 21.32 -15.76
CA ALA A 72 -6.16 20.81 -16.54
C ALA A 72 -6.38 19.37 -17.01
N ASP A 73 -6.93 18.51 -16.14
CA ASP A 73 -7.26 17.12 -16.46
C ASP A 73 -8.31 17.03 -17.57
N LEU A 74 -9.36 17.85 -17.48
CA LEU A 74 -10.44 17.92 -18.47
C LEU A 74 -9.92 18.41 -19.83
N ALA A 75 -9.09 19.45 -19.85
CA ALA A 75 -8.47 19.94 -21.08
C ALA A 75 -7.57 18.88 -21.72
N GLY A 76 -6.78 18.15 -20.91
CA GLY A 76 -5.94 17.05 -21.40
C GLY A 76 -6.76 15.89 -21.98
N TRP A 77 -7.89 15.55 -21.36
CA TRP A 77 -8.80 14.54 -21.88
C TRP A 77 -9.46 14.98 -23.19
N GLN A 78 -9.93 16.23 -23.29
CA GLN A 78 -10.49 16.78 -24.53
C GLN A 78 -9.49 16.77 -25.70
N ALA A 79 -8.21 17.03 -25.41
CA ALA A 79 -7.17 17.06 -26.43
C ALA A 79 -6.73 15.66 -26.91
N THR A 80 -6.78 14.65 -26.03
CA THR A 80 -6.18 13.33 -26.30
C THR A 80 -7.18 12.18 -26.41
N GLY A 81 -8.41 12.37 -25.92
CA GLY A 81 -9.41 11.31 -25.73
C GLY A 81 -9.08 10.34 -24.59
N HIS A 82 -7.94 10.49 -23.91
CA HIS A 82 -7.45 9.52 -22.92
C HIS A 82 -7.56 10.08 -21.51
N MET A 83 -8.25 9.36 -20.62
CA MET A 83 -8.36 9.74 -19.21
C MET A 83 -7.08 9.35 -18.46
N ARG A 84 -6.20 10.32 -18.22
CA ARG A 84 -4.90 10.13 -17.56
C ARG A 84 -4.76 11.06 -16.37
N CYS A 85 -4.29 10.53 -15.24
CA CYS A 85 -3.99 11.37 -14.08
C CYS A 85 -2.75 12.24 -14.33
N ARG A 86 -2.60 13.30 -13.52
CA ARG A 86 -1.44 14.19 -13.58
C ARG A 86 -0.09 13.48 -13.40
N GLN A 87 -0.09 12.27 -12.83
CA GLN A 87 1.09 11.43 -12.60
C GLN A 87 1.24 10.26 -13.58
N HIS A 88 0.44 10.20 -14.66
CA HIS A 88 0.39 9.02 -15.56
C HIS A 88 1.73 8.66 -16.24
N ALA A 89 2.66 9.60 -16.31
CA ALA A 89 3.99 9.41 -16.88
C ALA A 89 5.09 9.47 -15.81
N SER A 90 4.71 9.64 -14.54
CA SER A 90 5.67 9.68 -13.44
C SER A 90 6.24 8.29 -13.21
N PRO A 91 7.57 8.18 -12.99
CA PRO A 91 8.18 6.90 -12.68
C PRO A 91 7.66 6.36 -11.34
N MET A 92 7.47 5.04 -11.28
CA MET A 92 7.01 4.33 -10.10
C MET A 92 8.01 3.27 -9.66
N GLY A 93 8.04 3.02 -8.35
CA GLY A 93 8.74 1.88 -7.80
C GLY A 93 7.96 0.61 -8.05
N TYR A 94 8.66 -0.49 -8.35
CA TYR A 94 8.02 -1.77 -8.62
C TYR A 94 8.88 -2.98 -8.26
N LEU A 95 8.20 -4.09 -8.03
CA LEU A 95 8.75 -5.44 -7.91
C LEU A 95 7.82 -6.40 -8.64
N LEU A 96 8.33 -7.09 -9.66
CA LEU A 96 7.62 -8.14 -10.38
C LEU A 96 7.80 -9.48 -9.66
N TYR A 97 6.77 -10.32 -9.73
CA TYR A 97 6.74 -11.65 -9.13
C TYR A 97 7.16 -11.65 -7.64
N PRO A 98 6.56 -10.78 -6.80
CA PRO A 98 6.83 -10.80 -5.37
C PRO A 98 6.47 -12.18 -4.82
N GLU A 99 7.30 -12.70 -3.93
CA GLU A 99 6.93 -13.90 -3.17
C GLU A 99 5.74 -13.57 -2.29
N LEU A 100 4.68 -14.37 -2.41
CA LEU A 100 3.50 -14.26 -1.58
C LEU A 100 3.73 -15.02 -0.27
N PHE A 101 3.93 -14.29 0.81
CA PHE A 101 4.26 -14.86 2.11
C PHE A 101 2.99 -15.14 2.92
N ASP A 102 2.83 -16.40 3.31
CA ASP A 102 1.81 -16.85 4.26
C ASP A 102 2.39 -16.85 5.69
N PRO A 103 1.98 -15.90 6.55
CA PRO A 103 2.50 -15.82 7.91
C PRO A 103 2.04 -16.96 8.82
N MET A 104 1.00 -17.71 8.46
CA MET A 104 0.44 -18.79 9.28
C MET A 104 1.16 -20.13 9.08
N GLN A 105 1.98 -20.26 8.03
CA GLN A 105 2.81 -21.45 7.80
C GLN A 105 4.03 -21.54 8.73
N PHE A 106 4.33 -20.47 9.47
CA PHE A 106 5.51 -20.37 10.31
C PHE A 106 5.15 -20.25 11.79
N HIS A 107 6.00 -20.83 12.65
CA HIS A 107 5.93 -20.71 14.11
C HIS A 107 6.44 -19.36 14.62
N ALA A 108 7.30 -18.68 13.89
CA ALA A 108 7.71 -17.33 14.24
C ALA A 108 8.06 -16.58 12.98
N THR A 109 7.51 -15.38 12.84
CA THR A 109 7.88 -14.44 11.77
C THR A 109 8.33 -13.11 12.33
N THR A 110 9.37 -12.55 11.75
CA THR A 110 9.74 -11.15 11.90
C THR A 110 9.89 -10.44 10.58
N LEU A 111 9.34 -9.24 10.49
CA LEU A 111 9.52 -8.33 9.37
C LEU A 111 10.14 -7.03 9.91
N ARG A 112 11.30 -6.65 9.35
CA ARG A 112 12.06 -5.45 9.77
C ARG A 112 12.45 -4.61 8.56
N LEU A 113 12.63 -3.31 8.79
CA LEU A 113 13.27 -2.42 7.84
C LEU A 113 14.79 -2.47 8.06
N GLY A 114 15.53 -2.91 7.04
CA GLY A 114 16.98 -2.94 7.03
C GLY A 114 17.60 -1.55 6.82
N PRO A 115 18.92 -1.42 7.01
CA PRO A 115 19.65 -0.14 6.94
C PRO A 115 19.58 0.51 5.56
N GLU A 116 19.57 -0.28 4.49
CA GLU A 116 19.48 0.18 3.10
C GLU A 116 18.03 0.31 2.59
N GLY A 117 17.05 0.31 3.50
CA GLY A 117 15.63 0.40 3.16
C GLY A 117 15.01 -0.88 2.61
N SER A 118 15.77 -1.98 2.52
CA SER A 118 15.25 -3.31 2.21
C SER A 118 14.39 -3.85 3.35
N LEU A 119 13.38 -4.64 3.01
CA LEU A 119 12.58 -5.39 3.96
C LEU A 119 13.25 -6.73 4.25
N GLN A 120 13.52 -6.98 5.53
CA GLN A 120 14.12 -8.22 6.02
C GLN A 120 13.02 -9.07 6.64
N LEU A 121 12.61 -10.10 5.91
CA LEU A 121 11.67 -11.11 6.36
C LEU A 121 12.46 -12.32 6.88
N ARG A 122 12.17 -12.72 8.11
CA ARG A 122 12.74 -13.90 8.74
C ARG A 122 11.62 -14.73 9.32
N ALA A 123 11.60 -16.03 9.07
CA ALA A 123 10.59 -16.92 9.62
C ALA A 123 11.17 -18.29 9.99
N ARG A 124 10.57 -18.96 10.95
CA ARG A 124 10.95 -20.31 11.40
C ARG A 124 9.75 -21.23 11.39
N ALA A 125 9.95 -22.47 10.93
CA ALA A 125 8.91 -23.48 10.91
C ALA A 125 8.51 -23.93 12.32
N ASP A 126 9.46 -24.01 13.25
CA ASP A 126 9.30 -24.39 14.66
C ASP A 126 10.49 -23.89 15.52
N ASP A 127 10.51 -24.29 16.80
CA ASP A 127 11.60 -24.02 17.75
C ASP A 127 12.88 -24.75 17.32
N GLY A 128 13.81 -24.00 16.71
CA GLY A 128 15.08 -24.54 16.21
C GLY A 128 15.06 -24.93 14.73
N GLY A 129 13.92 -24.84 14.06
CA GLY A 129 13.77 -25.13 12.64
C GLY A 129 14.56 -24.20 11.72
N ALA A 130 14.67 -24.64 10.46
CA ALA A 130 15.36 -23.92 9.41
C ALA A 130 14.84 -22.48 9.30
N LEU A 131 15.78 -21.54 9.23
CA LEU A 131 15.48 -20.13 9.06
C LEU A 131 15.15 -19.87 7.60
N TYR A 132 13.89 -19.53 7.33
CA TYR A 132 13.52 -18.86 6.11
C TYR A 132 13.96 -17.39 6.22
N ALA A 133 14.81 -16.94 5.29
CA ALA A 133 15.34 -15.58 5.28
C ALA A 133 15.26 -14.98 3.88
N ARG A 134 14.63 -13.82 3.78
CA ARG A 134 14.51 -13.04 2.54
C ARG A 134 14.75 -11.57 2.82
N ASP A 135 15.53 -10.95 1.95
CA ASP A 135 15.69 -9.51 1.87
C ASP A 135 15.11 -9.08 0.52
N ALA A 136 14.14 -8.17 0.53
CA ALA A 136 13.42 -7.75 -0.66
C ALA A 136 13.11 -6.25 -0.63
N ALA A 137 12.94 -5.64 -1.79
CA ALA A 137 12.50 -4.24 -1.88
C ALA A 137 11.06 -4.07 -1.37
N ALA A 138 10.20 -5.04 -1.65
CA ALA A 138 8.81 -5.08 -1.20
C ALA A 138 8.42 -6.51 -0.83
N VAL A 139 7.43 -6.67 0.03
CA VAL A 139 6.91 -7.99 0.46
C VAL A 139 5.41 -8.04 0.18
N ALA A 140 4.92 -9.17 -0.34
CA ALA A 140 3.50 -9.45 -0.42
C ALA A 140 3.10 -10.41 0.70
N ILE A 141 2.07 -10.06 1.48
CA ILE A 141 1.50 -10.92 2.52
C ILE A 141 0.18 -11.50 2.01
N ASP A 142 -0.02 -12.81 2.18
CA ASP A 142 -1.29 -13.46 1.89
C ASP A 142 -2.32 -13.13 2.97
N CYS A 143 -3.30 -12.30 2.63
CA CYS A 143 -4.36 -11.93 3.55
C CYS A 143 -5.39 -13.06 3.73
N ARG A 144 -5.46 -14.04 2.82
CA ARG A 144 -6.37 -15.19 2.93
C ARG A 144 -5.97 -16.09 4.09
N ALA A 145 -4.69 -16.11 4.45
CA ALA A 145 -4.19 -16.76 5.64
C ALA A 145 -4.52 -16.01 6.95
N LEU A 146 -5.04 -14.78 6.86
CA LEU A 146 -5.32 -13.90 8.01
C LEU A 146 -6.83 -13.57 8.10
N PRO A 147 -7.70 -14.59 8.32
CA PRO A 147 -9.14 -14.40 8.25
C PRO A 147 -9.63 -13.35 9.26
N GLY A 148 -10.46 -12.43 8.79
CA GLY A 148 -11.05 -11.36 9.59
C GLY A 148 -10.12 -10.19 9.92
N LEU A 149 -8.87 -10.19 9.45
CA LEU A 149 -7.95 -9.09 9.71
C LEU A 149 -8.15 -7.91 8.75
N PHE A 150 -8.51 -8.18 7.50
CA PHE A 150 -8.75 -7.17 6.48
C PHE A 150 -10.11 -7.39 5.81
N HIS A 151 -10.55 -6.37 5.05
CA HIS A 151 -11.74 -6.49 4.21
C HIS A 151 -11.64 -7.73 3.30
N PRO A 152 -12.72 -8.51 3.10
CA PRO A 152 -12.67 -9.79 2.38
C PRO A 152 -12.09 -9.70 0.96
N ASP A 153 -12.27 -8.57 0.28
CA ASP A 153 -11.74 -8.34 -1.07
C ASP A 153 -10.21 -8.15 -1.10
N ILE A 154 -9.57 -7.93 0.05
CA ILE A 154 -8.12 -7.78 0.15
C ILE A 154 -7.51 -9.17 0.26
N VAL A 155 -7.06 -9.70 -0.88
CA VAL A 155 -6.41 -11.01 -0.96
C VAL A 155 -4.91 -10.93 -0.68
N GLN A 156 -4.30 -9.77 -0.89
CA GLN A 156 -2.87 -9.55 -0.73
C GLN A 156 -2.61 -8.18 -0.11
N LEU A 157 -1.75 -8.12 0.90
CA LEU A 157 -1.22 -6.87 1.42
C LEU A 157 0.19 -6.67 0.88
N ASN A 158 0.35 -5.69 0.00
CA ASN A 158 1.63 -5.28 -0.53
C ASN A 158 2.31 -4.35 0.44
N ILE A 159 3.56 -4.62 0.84
CA ILE A 159 4.35 -3.76 1.73
C ILE A 159 5.52 -3.19 0.91
N PRO A 160 5.36 -2.03 0.26
CA PRO A 160 6.43 -1.35 -0.45
C PRO A 160 7.30 -0.51 0.51
N PRO A 161 8.49 -0.05 0.07
CA PRO A 161 9.40 0.74 0.90
C PRO A 161 8.76 1.97 1.56
N PRO A 162 7.97 2.83 0.87
CA PRO A 162 7.41 4.03 1.51
C PRO A 162 6.52 3.71 2.71
N ALA A 163 5.77 2.60 2.66
CA ALA A 163 4.89 2.18 3.74
C ALA A 163 5.66 1.68 4.96
N ALA A 164 6.67 0.85 4.72
CA ALA A 164 7.55 0.35 5.77
C ALA A 164 8.33 1.49 6.44
N GLN A 165 8.84 2.44 5.65
CA GLN A 165 9.58 3.61 6.13
C GLN A 165 8.68 4.54 6.94
N ALA A 166 7.49 4.89 6.44
CA ALA A 166 6.53 5.74 7.14
C ALA A 166 6.11 5.13 8.49
N TYR A 167 5.79 3.83 8.49
CA TYR A 167 5.42 3.13 9.71
C TYR A 167 6.56 3.04 10.73
N ALA A 168 7.77 2.66 10.28
CA ALA A 168 8.93 2.59 11.16
C ALA A 168 9.33 3.98 11.71
N ALA A 169 9.19 5.04 10.93
CA ALA A 169 9.43 6.40 11.39
C ALA A 169 8.42 6.83 12.46
N ALA A 170 7.12 6.60 12.23
CA ALA A 170 6.07 6.89 13.20
C ALA A 170 6.26 6.08 14.50
N LEU A 171 6.66 4.81 14.40
CA LEU A 171 6.95 3.95 15.55
C LEU A 171 8.13 4.48 16.37
N ARG A 172 9.25 4.84 15.71
CA ARG A 172 10.43 5.42 16.39
C ARG A 172 10.13 6.77 17.04
N ALA A 173 9.26 7.56 16.44
CA ALA A 173 8.82 8.84 16.99
C ALA A 173 7.84 8.69 18.16
N GLY A 174 7.39 7.48 18.49
CA GLY A 174 6.37 7.25 19.52
C GLY A 174 5.01 7.83 19.15
N ALA A 175 4.71 8.01 17.86
CA ALA A 175 3.44 8.55 17.41
C ALA A 175 2.28 7.60 17.77
N PRO A 176 1.10 8.11 18.15
CA PRO A 176 -0.13 7.33 18.23
C PRO A 176 -0.42 6.63 16.90
N LEU A 177 -0.22 5.31 16.87
CA LEU A 177 -0.44 4.46 15.70
C LEU A 177 -1.78 3.76 15.77
N GLY A 178 -2.43 3.61 14.62
CA GLY A 178 -3.67 2.85 14.49
C GLY A 178 -3.86 2.33 13.07
N CYS A 179 -5.01 1.73 12.81
CA CYS A 179 -5.42 1.34 11.46
C CYS A 179 -6.92 1.56 11.31
N SER A 180 -7.29 2.65 10.65
CA SER A 180 -8.69 2.97 10.33
C SER A 180 -9.08 2.37 8.99
N ASP A 181 -10.30 1.86 8.86
CA ASP A 181 -10.86 1.41 7.59
C ASP A 181 -11.66 2.53 6.94
N CYS A 182 -11.68 2.51 5.61
CA CYS A 182 -12.45 3.46 4.83
C CYS A 182 -13.95 3.25 5.04
N ALA A 183 -14.67 4.29 5.44
CA ALA A 183 -16.13 4.23 5.62
C ALA A 183 -16.90 3.99 4.31
N CYS A 184 -16.25 4.19 3.15
CA CYS A 184 -16.86 3.99 1.83
C CYS A 184 -16.61 2.56 1.29
N CYS A 185 -15.37 2.07 1.34
CA CYS A 185 -14.98 0.82 0.66
C CYS A 185 -14.36 -0.25 1.57
N GLY A 186 -14.23 0.01 2.88
CA GLY A 186 -13.66 -0.94 3.83
C GLY A 186 -12.15 -1.18 3.75
N HIS A 187 -11.46 -0.67 2.72
CA HIS A 187 -9.99 -0.79 2.65
C HIS A 187 -9.31 0.03 3.75
N PRO A 188 -8.20 -0.47 4.32
CA PRO A 188 -7.52 0.21 5.41
C PRO A 188 -6.74 1.42 4.90
N HIS A 189 -6.72 2.48 5.70
CA HIS A 189 -5.99 3.70 5.39
C HIS A 189 -4.50 3.55 5.70
N LEU A 190 -3.67 3.95 4.74
CA LEU A 190 -2.24 4.14 4.91
C LEU A 190 -1.89 5.61 4.71
N ASP A 191 -1.40 6.24 5.78
CA ASP A 191 -0.82 7.56 5.73
C ASP A 191 0.64 7.47 5.28
N LEU A 192 1.01 8.27 4.28
CA LEU A 192 2.38 8.39 3.74
C LEU A 192 2.81 9.85 3.71
N GLY A 193 4.08 10.11 3.42
CA GLY A 193 4.61 11.46 3.20
C GLY A 193 4.18 12.41 4.32
N SER A 194 3.59 13.55 3.96
CA SER A 194 3.14 14.56 4.93
C SER A 194 2.04 14.08 5.89
N PHE A 195 1.19 13.12 5.50
CA PHE A 195 0.14 12.60 6.39
C PHE A 195 0.69 11.65 7.45
N ALA A 196 1.84 11.02 7.20
CA ALA A 196 2.51 10.18 8.19
C ALA A 196 3.28 10.97 9.27
N LEU A 197 3.44 12.30 9.09
CA LEU A 197 4.27 13.12 9.99
C LEU A 197 3.57 13.49 11.30
N ALA A 198 2.24 13.53 11.32
CA ALA A 198 1.47 13.96 12.48
C ALA A 198 0.17 13.15 12.61
N PRO A 199 -0.17 12.69 13.83
CA PRO A 199 -1.46 12.06 14.09
C PRO A 199 -2.62 12.99 13.73
N HIS A 200 -3.63 12.44 13.09
CA HIS A 200 -4.81 13.18 12.68
C HIS A 200 -6.04 12.28 12.67
N ARG A 201 -7.23 12.89 12.65
CA ARG A 201 -8.50 12.15 12.69
C ARG A 201 -9.06 11.84 11.30
N ARG A 202 -8.76 12.68 10.31
CA ARG A 202 -9.37 12.63 8.97
C ARG A 202 -8.43 11.94 7.98
N HIS A 203 -8.78 10.72 7.56
CA HIS A 203 -7.95 9.93 6.66
C HIS A 203 -8.47 9.93 5.22
N SER A 204 -7.53 9.86 4.27
CA SER A 204 -7.82 9.77 2.84
C SER A 204 -7.51 8.37 2.33
N CYS A 205 -8.42 7.78 1.57
CA CYS A 205 -8.33 6.37 1.16
C CYS A 205 -7.48 6.23 -0.09
N GLY A 206 -6.35 5.51 0.00
CA GLY A 206 -5.51 5.21 -1.14
C GLY A 206 -6.18 4.32 -2.19
N HIS A 207 -7.20 3.55 -1.80
CA HIS A 207 -7.89 2.61 -2.69
C HIS A 207 -9.02 3.25 -3.51
N CYS A 208 -9.94 3.98 -2.87
CA CYS A 208 -11.12 4.56 -3.53
C CYS A 208 -11.11 6.09 -3.62
N GLY A 209 -10.14 6.77 -3.00
CA GLY A 209 -10.05 8.23 -3.00
C GLY A 209 -11.06 8.96 -2.10
N HIS A 210 -11.86 8.23 -1.31
CA HIS A 210 -12.71 8.84 -0.28
C HIS A 210 -11.85 9.56 0.77
N ASP A 211 -12.11 10.83 1.02
CA ASP A 211 -11.30 11.71 1.90
C ASP A 211 -12.02 12.12 3.18
N ALA A 212 -13.07 11.42 3.57
CA ALA A 212 -13.89 11.77 4.73
C ALA A 212 -14.11 10.56 5.64
N SER A 213 -13.09 9.72 5.81
CA SER A 213 -13.06 8.72 6.88
C SER A 213 -12.48 9.34 8.15
N TYR A 214 -13.09 9.07 9.29
CA TYR A 214 -12.64 9.63 10.57
C TYR A 214 -12.34 8.54 11.59
N SER A 215 -11.14 8.57 12.16
CA SER A 215 -10.80 7.78 13.33
C SER A 215 -11.35 8.44 14.62
N PRO A 216 -11.67 7.64 15.66
CA PRO A 216 -12.16 8.18 16.93
C PRO A 216 -11.18 9.13 17.61
N VAL A 217 -9.89 8.84 17.50
CA VAL A 217 -8.77 9.59 18.08
C VAL A 217 -7.73 9.89 17.00
N ALA A 218 -6.91 10.93 17.21
CA ALA A 218 -5.86 11.27 16.25
C ALA A 218 -4.78 10.17 16.21
N ILE A 219 -4.54 9.61 15.03
CA ILE A 219 -3.56 8.54 14.78
C ILE A 219 -2.79 8.79 13.48
N VAL A 220 -1.63 8.16 13.34
CA VAL A 220 -1.07 7.82 12.03
C VAL A 220 -1.62 6.44 11.66
N SER A 221 -2.43 6.37 10.59
CA SER A 221 -3.07 5.13 10.15
C SER A 221 -2.12 4.31 9.28
N SER A 222 -1.92 3.05 9.65
CA SER A 222 -1.16 2.09 8.84
C SER A 222 -1.69 0.66 9.02
N PRO A 223 -1.94 -0.09 7.94
CA PRO A 223 -2.26 -1.52 8.00
C PRO A 223 -1.17 -2.35 8.70
N LEU A 224 0.09 -1.87 8.70
CA LEU A 224 1.19 -2.54 9.39
C LEU A 224 1.01 -2.56 10.91
N TRP A 225 0.32 -1.56 11.48
CA TRP A 225 -0.08 -1.58 12.89
C TRP A 225 -1.02 -2.73 13.19
N ARG A 226 -2.00 -2.96 12.31
CA ARG A 226 -2.98 -4.06 12.45
C ARG A 226 -2.30 -5.42 12.41
N LEU A 227 -1.34 -5.60 11.51
CA LEU A 227 -0.52 -6.81 11.45
C LEU A 227 0.33 -7.01 12.70
N ARG A 228 0.97 -5.96 13.20
CA ARG A 228 1.72 -6.01 14.46
C ARG A 228 0.84 -6.38 15.64
N ALA A 229 -0.36 -5.78 15.75
CA ALA A 229 -1.31 -6.11 16.80
C ALA A 229 -1.84 -7.55 16.68
N PHE A 230 -2.01 -8.08 15.47
CA PHE A 230 -2.32 -9.49 15.25
C PHE A 230 -1.17 -10.39 15.74
N ALA A 231 0.05 -10.08 15.34
CA ALA A 231 1.26 -10.81 15.74
C ALA A 231 1.41 -10.90 17.27
N LEU A 232 1.26 -9.77 17.96
CA LEU A 232 1.39 -9.70 19.43
C LEU A 232 0.32 -10.52 20.17
N ARG A 233 -0.86 -10.74 19.57
CA ARG A 233 -1.92 -11.61 20.12
C ARG A 233 -1.65 -13.10 19.87
N GLN A 234 -0.70 -13.44 19.00
CA GLN A 234 -0.29 -14.81 18.70
C GLN A 234 1.20 -15.04 19.02
N PRO A 235 1.65 -14.87 20.28
CA PRO A 235 3.07 -14.83 20.63
C PRO A 235 3.81 -16.16 20.38
N ARG A 236 3.08 -17.28 20.28
CA ARG A 236 3.63 -18.61 19.92
C ARG A 236 3.74 -18.85 18.41
N ARG A 237 3.36 -17.88 17.56
CA ARG A 237 3.33 -18.03 16.09
C ARG A 237 4.01 -16.86 15.37
N ILE A 238 4.06 -15.68 15.98
CA ILE A 238 4.64 -14.48 15.35
C ILE A 238 5.38 -13.66 16.40
N ALA A 239 6.70 -13.54 16.23
CA ALA A 239 7.56 -12.97 17.26
C ALA A 239 7.60 -11.43 17.26
N GLN A 240 7.66 -10.76 16.10
CA GLN A 240 7.77 -9.29 16.04
C GLN A 240 7.58 -8.73 14.63
N TRP A 241 6.61 -7.86 14.39
CA TRP A 241 6.49 -7.12 13.13
C TRP A 241 6.80 -5.65 13.38
N PHE A 242 7.96 -5.21 12.90
CA PHE A 242 8.61 -3.90 13.12
C PHE A 242 8.90 -3.55 14.59
#